data_AF-A0A9W9TT31-F1
#
_entry.id   AF-A0A9W9TT31-F1
#
_cell.length_a   1.000
_cell.length_b   1.000
_cell.length_c   1.000
_cell.angle_alpha   90.00
_cell.angle_beta   90.00
_cell.angle_gamma   90.00
#
_symmetry.space_group_name_H-M   'P 1'
#
loop_
_entity.id
_entity.type
_entity.pdbx_description
1 polymer ?
#
loop_
_entity_poly.entity_id
_entity_poly.type
_entity_poly.pdbx_seq_one_letter_code
_entity_poly.pdbx_strand_id
1 'polypeptide(L)'
;MKLAGWKILLFGFPLAHGHLIMTSPEPYSKQSLNNSPLAADGSDFPCKLRENGFRTPSQETIYHIGDKQTIRLLGSAIHGGGSCQISLTTDLEPTKISKWSVIKSFEGGCPSDASWNLGGLATTDHDLQIPFKIPEGISPGRYTLAWTWFNKIGNREMYMNCAPITVAKPPLEQYSKNPMDVSFFPPMFVANINGCMTKEGVDIRFPEPGDIVDAKGQGGEMADGGGPACVGNPRFGFSADSAVATTLNTGGDIPIISSAPASSIPASNIPASNMLSSGILASKHCSCSCHGSHHAMATTIPKQGLRRE
;
A
#
# COMPACT_ATOMS: atom_id res chain seq x y z
N MET A 1 56.62 -21.29 -39.44
CA MET A 1 55.61 -21.63 -38.41
C MET A 1 54.27 -21.00 -38.80
N LYS A 2 53.14 -21.70 -38.67
CA LYS A 2 51.79 -21.13 -38.83
C LYS A 2 51.20 -20.87 -37.45
N LEU A 3 50.94 -19.61 -37.11
CA LEU A 3 50.24 -19.24 -35.88
C LEU A 3 48.75 -19.57 -36.04
N ALA A 4 48.24 -20.49 -35.22
CA ALA A 4 46.83 -20.81 -35.16
C ALA A 4 46.10 -19.70 -34.37
N GLY A 5 45.26 -18.91 -35.06
CA GLY A 5 44.46 -17.87 -34.43
C GLY A 5 43.36 -18.48 -33.56
N TRP A 6 43.52 -18.43 -32.24
CA TRP A 6 42.49 -18.85 -31.31
C TRP A 6 41.36 -17.81 -31.30
N LYS A 7 40.22 -18.13 -31.92
CA LYS A 7 39.00 -17.33 -31.76
C LYS A 7 38.51 -17.50 -30.32
N ILE A 8 38.69 -16.47 -29.49
CA ILE A 8 38.06 -16.37 -28.18
C ILE A 8 36.55 -16.20 -28.43
N LEU A 9 35.79 -17.27 -28.22
CA LEU A 9 34.34 -17.23 -28.27
C LEU A 9 33.86 -16.59 -26.96
N LEU A 10 33.58 -15.29 -26.99
CA LEU A 10 32.92 -14.59 -25.89
C LEU A 10 31.49 -15.13 -25.77
N PHE A 11 31.31 -16.12 -24.89
CA PHE A 11 29.98 -16.47 -24.40
C PHE A 11 29.43 -15.26 -23.64
N GLY A 12 28.47 -14.57 -24.26
CA GLY A 12 27.66 -13.60 -23.54
C GLY A 12 26.91 -14.32 -22.43
N PHE A 13 27.32 -14.11 -21.18
CA PHE A 13 26.54 -14.58 -20.05
C PHE A 13 25.14 -13.94 -20.14
N PRO A 14 24.06 -14.74 -20.05
CA PRO A 14 22.74 -14.15 -19.91
C PRO A 14 22.76 -13.30 -18.63
N LEU A 15 22.39 -12.03 -18.76
CA LEU A 15 22.15 -11.15 -17.62
C LEU A 15 20.94 -11.70 -16.86
N ALA A 16 21.20 -12.66 -15.97
CA ALA A 16 20.24 -13.10 -14.97
C ALA A 16 19.80 -11.84 -14.23
N HIS A 17 18.51 -11.48 -14.37
CA HIS A 17 17.97 -10.25 -13.81
C HIS A 17 18.01 -10.38 -12.28
N GLY A 18 19.11 -9.93 -11.68
CA GLY A 18 19.44 -10.13 -10.28
C GLY A 18 18.64 -9.27 -9.31
N HIS A 19 17.56 -8.64 -9.77
CA HIS A 19 16.75 -7.70 -8.98
C HIS A 19 16.15 -8.34 -7.72
N LEU A 20 15.53 -7.50 -6.89
CA LEU A 20 15.23 -7.85 -5.52
C LEU A 20 13.81 -8.37 -5.33
N ILE A 21 13.67 -9.33 -4.41
CA ILE A 21 12.39 -9.93 -4.04
C ILE A 21 12.29 -10.12 -2.53
N MET A 22 11.15 -9.74 -1.96
CA MET A 22 10.85 -9.87 -0.54
C MET A 22 10.59 -11.32 -0.16
N THR A 23 11.21 -11.77 0.94
CA THR A 23 11.04 -13.13 1.49
C THR A 23 10.50 -13.15 2.92
N SER A 24 10.66 -12.05 3.66
CA SER A 24 10.04 -11.82 4.96
C SER A 24 9.54 -10.36 5.02
N PRO A 25 8.31 -10.07 5.47
CA PRO A 25 7.19 -11.01 5.66
C PRO A 25 6.94 -11.85 4.40
N GLU A 26 6.40 -13.07 4.54
CA GLU A 26 6.21 -13.94 3.37
C GLU A 26 5.18 -13.30 2.42
N PRO A 27 5.55 -13.00 1.16
CA PRO A 27 4.67 -12.24 0.27
C PRO A 27 3.48 -13.08 -0.23
N TYR A 28 2.43 -12.36 -0.62
CA TYR A 28 1.30 -12.98 -1.33
C TYR A 28 1.77 -13.75 -2.56
N SER A 29 1.29 -14.99 -2.70
CA SER A 29 1.58 -15.86 -3.84
C SER A 29 3.06 -15.92 -4.21
N LYS A 30 3.91 -16.11 -3.18
CA LYS A 30 5.38 -16.24 -3.26
C LYS A 30 5.88 -17.08 -4.46
N GLN A 31 5.23 -18.21 -4.74
CA GLN A 31 5.60 -19.13 -5.82
C GLN A 31 5.49 -18.52 -7.23
N SER A 32 4.63 -17.52 -7.44
CA SER A 32 4.46 -16.80 -8.71
C SER A 32 4.99 -15.36 -8.67
N LEU A 33 5.58 -14.94 -7.55
CA LEU A 33 6.21 -13.63 -7.45
C LEU A 33 7.56 -13.67 -8.16
N ASN A 34 7.84 -12.64 -8.97
CA ASN A 34 9.15 -12.42 -9.57
C ASN A 34 9.79 -11.15 -9.00
N ASN A 35 11.08 -10.99 -9.29
CA ASN A 35 11.91 -9.89 -8.81
C ASN A 35 11.96 -8.69 -9.78
N SER A 36 11.21 -8.72 -10.89
CA SER A 36 11.15 -7.58 -11.81
C SER A 36 10.47 -6.36 -11.15
N PRO A 37 10.81 -5.13 -11.57
CA PRO A 37 10.03 -3.95 -11.21
C PRO A 37 8.56 -4.09 -11.66
N LEU A 38 7.70 -3.20 -11.19
CA LEU A 38 6.37 -3.02 -11.79
C LEU A 38 6.49 -2.63 -13.28
N ALA A 39 5.48 -2.96 -14.06
CA ALA A 39 5.38 -2.56 -15.46
C ALA A 39 5.26 -1.03 -15.56
N ALA A 40 6.02 -0.42 -16.49
CA ALA A 40 6.10 1.03 -16.63
C ALA A 40 4.79 1.72 -17.09
N ASP A 41 3.82 0.95 -17.58
CA ASP A 41 2.45 1.41 -17.87
C ASP A 41 1.50 1.29 -16.65
N GLY A 42 2.01 0.75 -15.54
CA GLY A 42 1.26 0.48 -14.32
C GLY A 42 0.28 -0.68 -14.44
N SER A 43 0.37 -1.54 -15.47
CA SER A 43 -0.57 -2.65 -15.68
C SER A 43 -0.62 -3.65 -14.53
N ASP A 44 0.51 -3.92 -13.87
CA ASP A 44 0.62 -4.82 -12.70
C ASP A 44 0.58 -4.09 -11.33
N PHE A 45 0.23 -2.80 -11.28
CA PHE A 45 0.08 -2.06 -10.01
C PHE A 45 -1.33 -2.21 -9.41
N PRO A 46 -1.48 -2.43 -8.09
CA PRO A 46 -0.43 -2.61 -7.08
C PRO A 46 0.02 -4.08 -6.91
N CYS A 47 1.08 -4.31 -6.12
CA CYS A 47 1.47 -5.64 -5.65
C CYS A 47 1.85 -6.69 -6.72
N LYS A 48 2.20 -6.25 -7.95
CA LYS A 48 2.47 -7.10 -9.11
C LYS A 48 1.27 -7.99 -9.44
N LEU A 49 0.13 -7.34 -9.76
CA LEU A 49 -1.13 -7.98 -10.14
C LEU A 49 -0.88 -9.07 -11.19
N ARG A 50 -1.37 -10.26 -10.89
CA ARG A 50 -1.22 -11.49 -11.67
C ARG A 50 -2.31 -12.47 -11.26
N GLU A 51 -2.48 -13.54 -12.02
CA GLU A 51 -3.43 -14.59 -11.67
C GLU A 51 -3.16 -15.11 -10.25
N ASN A 52 -4.22 -15.23 -9.45
CA ASN A 52 -4.15 -15.62 -8.03
C ASN A 52 -3.16 -14.76 -7.20
N GLY A 53 -3.00 -13.46 -7.51
CA GLY A 53 -1.95 -12.61 -6.94
C GLY A 53 -1.96 -12.41 -5.41
N PHE A 54 -3.09 -12.69 -4.73
CA PHE A 54 -3.30 -12.43 -3.30
C PHE A 54 -3.51 -13.69 -2.43
N ARG A 55 -3.02 -14.87 -2.84
CA ARG A 55 -3.09 -16.06 -1.98
C ARG A 55 -2.17 -15.87 -0.77
N THR A 56 -2.73 -15.98 0.43
CA THR A 56 -1.98 -15.87 1.68
C THR A 56 -1.00 -17.05 1.85
N PRO A 57 0.14 -16.85 2.54
CA PRO A 57 0.97 -17.93 3.05
C PRO A 57 0.18 -18.86 4.00
N SER A 58 0.72 -20.05 4.27
CA SER A 58 0.14 -21.01 5.21
C SER A 58 0.35 -20.63 6.68
N GLN A 59 1.36 -19.82 6.98
CA GLN A 59 1.62 -19.26 8.30
C GLN A 59 1.33 -17.76 8.28
N GLU A 60 0.51 -17.30 9.21
CA GLU A 60 0.22 -15.87 9.38
C GLU A 60 1.43 -15.13 9.96
N THR A 61 1.79 -13.98 9.38
CA THR A 61 2.79 -13.09 9.97
C THR A 61 2.10 -12.12 10.93
N ILE A 62 2.39 -12.24 12.22
CA ILE A 62 1.85 -11.38 13.27
C ILE A 62 2.93 -10.39 13.73
N TYR A 63 2.61 -9.10 13.73
CA TYR A 63 3.47 -8.03 14.22
C TYR A 63 2.76 -7.26 15.34
N HIS A 64 3.40 -7.11 16.51
CA HIS A 64 2.85 -6.23 17.53
C HIS A 64 3.24 -4.77 17.27
N ILE A 65 2.38 -3.83 17.66
CA ILE A 65 2.74 -2.40 17.66
C ILE A 65 3.98 -2.17 18.54
N GLY A 66 4.91 -1.34 18.06
CA GLY A 66 6.13 -0.96 18.78
C GLY A 66 7.29 -1.95 18.71
N ASP A 67 7.05 -3.22 18.38
CA ASP A 67 8.10 -4.23 18.20
C ASP A 67 8.98 -3.91 16.98
N LYS A 68 10.27 -4.24 17.06
CA LYS A 68 11.19 -4.16 15.92
C LYS A 68 10.88 -5.30 14.94
N GLN A 69 10.61 -4.96 13.70
CA GLN A 69 10.36 -5.88 12.59
C GLN A 69 11.38 -5.66 11.48
N THR A 70 11.54 -6.64 10.59
CA THR A 70 12.49 -6.59 9.48
C THR A 70 11.84 -7.09 8.21
N ILE A 71 11.98 -6.33 7.12
CA ILE A 71 11.77 -6.86 5.76
C ILE A 71 13.08 -7.47 5.28
N ARG A 72 13.05 -8.72 4.78
CA ARG A 72 14.21 -9.42 4.22
C ARG A 72 14.06 -9.56 2.70
N LEU A 73 15.13 -9.29 1.96
CA LEU A 73 15.17 -9.36 0.50
C LEU A 73 16.22 -10.38 0.02
N LEU A 74 15.95 -11.04 -1.11
CA LEU A 74 16.94 -11.78 -1.91
C LEU A 74 17.25 -11.05 -3.21
N GLY A 75 18.43 -11.29 -3.76
CA GLY A 75 18.88 -10.77 -5.05
C GLY A 75 20.12 -9.88 -4.95
N SER A 76 20.76 -9.66 -6.10
CA SER A 76 22.05 -9.00 -6.30
C SER A 76 21.97 -7.54 -6.76
N ALA A 77 20.97 -7.17 -7.55
CA ALA A 77 20.89 -5.86 -8.19
C ALA A 77 20.20 -4.82 -7.30
N ILE A 78 20.99 -4.21 -6.41
CA ILE A 78 20.59 -3.13 -5.50
C ILE A 78 20.69 -1.72 -6.10
N HIS A 79 21.15 -1.58 -7.35
CA HIS A 79 21.17 -0.32 -8.13
C HIS A 79 21.78 0.90 -7.42
N GLY A 80 22.81 0.68 -6.59
CA GLY A 80 23.46 1.73 -5.80
C GLY A 80 22.61 2.29 -4.66
N GLY A 81 21.57 1.56 -4.24
CA GLY A 81 20.59 2.00 -3.26
C GLY A 81 19.40 2.72 -3.92
N GLY A 82 19.07 3.90 -3.41
CA GLY A 82 17.80 4.55 -3.65
C GLY A 82 16.98 4.66 -2.37
N SER A 83 15.68 4.89 -2.56
CA SER A 83 14.76 5.25 -1.46
C SER A 83 13.53 4.36 -1.45
N CYS A 84 13.01 4.09 -0.26
CA CYS A 84 11.92 3.13 -0.05
C CYS A 84 10.84 3.67 0.88
N GLN A 85 9.61 3.19 0.71
CA GLN A 85 8.56 3.31 1.72
C GLN A 85 8.05 1.93 2.14
N ILE A 86 7.68 1.84 3.42
CA ILE A 86 6.89 0.74 3.97
C ILE A 86 5.50 1.31 4.26
N SER A 87 4.49 0.72 3.63
CA SER A 87 3.12 1.22 3.66
C SER A 87 2.14 0.12 4.01
N LEU A 88 1.04 0.47 4.67
CA LEU A 88 -0.05 -0.44 5.02
C LEU A 88 -1.33 -0.05 4.29
N THR A 89 -2.18 -1.03 3.98
CA THR A 89 -3.58 -0.81 3.61
C THR A 89 -4.46 -1.86 4.27
N THR A 90 -5.70 -1.49 4.61
CA THR A 90 -6.72 -2.43 5.13
C THR A 90 -7.24 -3.37 4.04
N ASP A 91 -7.02 -3.04 2.77
CA ASP A 91 -7.44 -3.86 1.65
C ASP A 91 -6.58 -5.13 1.58
N LEU A 92 -7.21 -6.30 1.70
CA LEU A 92 -6.51 -7.59 1.63
C LEU A 92 -6.25 -8.04 0.18
N GLU A 93 -6.97 -7.43 -0.78
CA GLU A 93 -6.72 -7.57 -2.22
C GLU A 93 -6.64 -6.16 -2.85
N PRO A 94 -5.52 -5.42 -2.66
CA PRO A 94 -5.42 -4.03 -3.09
C PRO A 94 -5.60 -3.82 -4.60
N THR A 95 -6.20 -2.69 -4.95
CA THR A 95 -6.44 -2.22 -6.32
C THR A 95 -5.78 -0.86 -6.55
N LYS A 96 -5.87 -0.31 -7.77
CA LYS A 96 -5.30 1.01 -8.09
C LYS A 96 -5.89 2.18 -7.30
N ILE A 97 -7.05 2.00 -6.67
CA ILE A 97 -7.73 3.01 -5.83
C ILE A 97 -7.59 2.75 -4.32
N SER A 98 -6.89 1.68 -3.93
CA SER A 98 -6.63 1.36 -2.51
C SER A 98 -5.81 2.46 -1.85
N LYS A 99 -6.21 2.83 -0.63
CA LYS A 99 -5.50 3.83 0.16
C LYS A 99 -4.34 3.17 0.91
N TRP A 100 -3.14 3.70 0.72
CA TRP A 100 -1.92 3.21 1.34
C TRP A 100 -1.37 4.26 2.30
N SER A 101 -1.16 3.86 3.54
CA SER A 101 -0.67 4.67 4.66
C SER A 101 0.81 4.37 4.90
N VAL A 102 1.69 5.34 4.66
CA VAL A 102 3.14 5.20 4.89
C VAL A 102 3.43 5.15 6.39
N ILE A 103 4.07 4.07 6.86
CA ILE A 103 4.49 3.91 8.25
C ILE A 103 5.99 4.13 8.48
N LYS A 104 6.80 4.06 7.41
CA LYS A 104 8.22 4.42 7.44
C LYS A 104 8.74 4.76 6.05
N SER A 105 9.55 5.81 5.96
CA SER A 105 10.33 6.15 4.76
C SER A 105 11.84 5.97 5.00
N PHE A 106 12.56 5.61 3.94
CA PHE A 106 14.02 5.59 3.87
C PHE A 106 14.46 6.46 2.70
N GLU A 107 15.10 7.59 2.98
CA GLU A 107 15.62 8.49 1.95
C GLU A 107 17.12 8.23 1.77
N GLY A 108 17.44 7.45 0.74
CA GLY A 108 18.77 6.91 0.48
C GLY A 108 19.15 5.71 1.33
N GLY A 109 20.17 4.98 0.87
CA GLY A 109 20.69 3.78 1.53
C GLY A 109 19.70 2.61 1.63
N CYS A 110 18.62 2.61 0.85
CA CYS A 110 17.66 1.52 0.79
C CYS A 110 17.70 0.85 -0.60
N PRO A 111 17.76 -0.49 -0.69
CA PRO A 111 17.79 -1.47 0.41
C PRO A 111 19.18 -1.69 1.02
N SER A 112 20.21 -1.07 0.45
CA SER A 112 21.58 -1.04 0.97
C SER A 112 22.24 0.28 0.57
N ASP A 113 23.25 0.68 1.31
CA ASP A 113 24.16 1.80 1.09
C ASP A 113 25.36 1.46 0.20
N ALA A 114 25.50 0.21 -0.25
CA ALA A 114 26.55 -0.19 -1.17
C ALA A 114 26.34 0.44 -2.56
N SER A 115 27.38 1.10 -3.08
CA SER A 115 27.34 1.89 -4.32
C SER A 115 27.18 1.08 -5.62
N TRP A 116 27.24 -0.25 -5.54
CA TRP A 116 27.22 -1.17 -6.68
C TRP A 116 26.39 -2.41 -6.39
N ASN A 117 25.94 -3.09 -7.44
CA ASN A 117 25.24 -4.37 -7.31
C ASN A 117 26.09 -5.40 -6.56
N LEU A 118 25.45 -6.13 -5.65
CA LEU A 118 26.04 -7.20 -4.86
C LEU A 118 26.32 -8.38 -5.80
N GLY A 119 27.53 -8.94 -5.80
CA GLY A 119 27.87 -10.03 -6.72
C GLY A 119 27.09 -11.31 -6.38
N GLY A 120 26.22 -11.78 -7.29
CA GLY A 120 25.40 -12.97 -7.03
C GLY A 120 24.30 -13.20 -8.06
N LEU A 121 23.48 -14.22 -7.81
CA LEU A 121 22.29 -14.55 -8.60
C LEU A 121 21.05 -13.88 -8.00
N ALA A 122 19.94 -13.88 -8.76
CA ALA A 122 18.63 -13.43 -8.29
C ALA A 122 18.11 -14.11 -7.00
N THR A 123 18.66 -15.28 -6.66
CA THR A 123 18.32 -16.07 -5.46
C THR A 123 19.36 -15.97 -4.34
N THR A 124 20.43 -15.18 -4.50
CA THR A 124 21.47 -15.04 -3.47
C THR A 124 20.92 -14.26 -2.27
N ASP A 125 21.12 -14.81 -1.07
CA ASP A 125 20.89 -14.10 0.19
C ASP A 125 22.15 -13.32 0.57
N HIS A 126 22.02 -12.00 0.64
CA HIS A 126 23.06 -11.07 1.09
C HIS A 126 22.79 -10.51 2.49
N ASP A 127 21.83 -11.09 3.22
CA ASP A 127 21.29 -10.58 4.49
C ASP A 127 20.77 -9.14 4.38
N LEU A 128 20.11 -8.81 3.26
CA LEU A 128 19.46 -7.53 3.05
C LEU A 128 18.27 -7.37 4.00
N GLN A 129 18.45 -6.54 5.03
CA GLN A 129 17.49 -6.30 6.11
C GLN A 129 17.06 -4.83 6.16
N ILE A 130 15.75 -4.57 6.01
CA ILE A 130 15.16 -3.23 6.15
C ILE A 130 14.38 -3.17 7.47
N PRO A 131 14.89 -2.48 8.52
CA PRO A 131 14.30 -2.51 9.86
C PRO A 131 13.19 -1.47 10.04
N PHE A 132 12.04 -1.89 10.54
CA PHE A 132 10.87 -1.04 10.77
C PHE A 132 10.14 -1.39 12.07
N LYS A 133 9.04 -0.70 12.33
CA LYS A 133 8.09 -0.98 13.40
C LYS A 133 6.69 -0.74 12.86
N ILE A 134 5.68 -1.40 13.43
CA ILE A 134 4.31 -0.90 13.34
C ILE A 134 4.19 0.24 14.38
N PRO A 135 3.94 1.50 13.96
CA PRO A 135 3.91 2.63 14.89
C PRO A 135 2.66 2.62 15.77
N GLU A 136 2.68 3.41 16.85
CA GLU A 136 1.45 3.79 17.54
C GLU A 136 0.47 4.46 16.57
N GLY A 137 -0.82 4.33 16.86
CA GLY A 137 -1.88 4.84 16.01
C GLY A 137 -2.43 3.82 15.02
N ILE A 138 -1.64 2.88 14.51
CA ILE A 138 -2.17 1.77 13.71
C ILE A 138 -3.06 0.87 14.57
N SER A 139 -4.30 0.65 14.12
CA SER A 139 -5.25 -0.22 14.78
C SER A 139 -4.85 -1.70 14.67
N PRO A 140 -5.09 -2.54 15.69
CA PRO A 140 -4.99 -4.00 15.54
C PRO A 140 -5.98 -4.52 14.48
N GLY A 141 -5.53 -5.42 13.61
CA GLY A 141 -6.31 -5.90 12.47
C GLY A 141 -5.46 -6.57 11.40
N ARG A 142 -6.10 -7.03 10.32
CA ARG A 142 -5.42 -7.59 9.14
C ARG A 142 -5.12 -6.48 8.15
N TYR A 143 -3.92 -6.48 7.58
CA TYR A 143 -3.45 -5.48 6.61
C TYR A 143 -2.70 -6.16 5.47
N THR A 144 -2.66 -5.51 4.32
CA THR A 144 -1.57 -5.72 3.36
C THR A 144 -0.45 -4.74 3.67
N LEU A 145 0.75 -5.25 3.92
CA LEU A 145 1.99 -4.47 3.92
C LEU A 145 2.57 -4.43 2.51
N ALA A 146 3.06 -3.27 2.08
CA ALA A 146 3.88 -3.11 0.89
C ALA A 146 5.26 -2.57 1.25
N TRP A 147 6.30 -3.21 0.71
CA TRP A 147 7.60 -2.57 0.49
C TRP A 147 7.59 -1.98 -0.92
N THR A 148 7.94 -0.70 -1.03
CA THR A 148 8.21 -0.03 -2.32
C THR A 148 9.62 0.52 -2.35
N TRP A 149 10.24 0.53 -3.54
CA TRP A 149 11.60 1.02 -3.74
C TRP A 149 11.76 1.69 -5.11
N PHE A 150 12.41 2.85 -5.09
CA PHE A 150 12.79 3.65 -6.25
C PHE A 150 14.31 3.64 -6.34
N ASN A 151 14.84 3.00 -7.38
CA ASN A 151 16.25 2.73 -7.56
C ASN A 151 17.04 3.97 -7.98
N LYS A 152 18.22 4.16 -7.38
CA LYS A 152 19.09 5.31 -7.68
C LYS A 152 19.65 5.24 -9.11
N ILE A 153 20.25 4.12 -9.49
CA ILE A 153 20.99 3.95 -10.76
C ILE A 153 20.22 3.02 -11.72
N GLY A 154 20.30 3.26 -13.04
CA GLY A 154 19.72 2.42 -14.09
C GLY A 154 18.41 2.95 -14.67
N ASN A 155 17.56 2.05 -15.14
CA ASN A 155 16.21 2.40 -15.60
C ASN A 155 15.43 3.12 -14.48
N ARG A 156 14.50 4.00 -14.84
CA ARG A 156 13.63 4.65 -13.84
C ARG A 156 12.48 3.69 -13.50
N GLU A 157 12.61 2.95 -12.40
CA GLU A 157 11.73 1.84 -12.06
C GLU A 157 11.05 2.05 -10.69
N MET A 158 9.95 1.34 -10.45
CA MET A 158 9.33 1.22 -9.13
C MET A 158 9.19 -0.26 -8.81
N TYR A 159 9.82 -0.70 -7.74
CA TYR A 159 9.66 -2.04 -7.19
C TYR A 159 8.57 -2.02 -6.14
N MET A 160 7.75 -3.07 -6.10
CA MET A 160 6.72 -3.24 -5.08
C MET A 160 6.51 -4.73 -4.79
N ASN A 161 6.63 -5.14 -3.53
CA ASN A 161 6.21 -6.46 -3.08
C ASN A 161 5.26 -6.32 -1.88
N CYS A 162 4.25 -7.18 -1.81
CA CYS A 162 3.21 -7.11 -0.80
C CYS A 162 3.06 -8.42 -0.02
N ALA A 163 2.75 -8.31 1.27
CA ALA A 163 2.49 -9.45 2.16
C ALA A 163 1.24 -9.22 3.03
N PRO A 164 0.48 -10.27 3.35
CA PRO A 164 -0.51 -10.22 4.42
C PRO A 164 0.19 -10.17 5.77
N ILE A 165 -0.22 -9.24 6.62
CA ILE A 165 0.19 -9.19 8.02
C ILE A 165 -1.02 -9.02 8.94
N THR A 166 -0.88 -9.46 10.19
CA THR A 166 -1.84 -9.18 11.26
C THR A 166 -1.16 -8.35 12.32
N VAL A 167 -1.69 -7.15 12.55
CA VAL A 167 -1.22 -6.21 13.57
C VAL A 167 -1.92 -6.52 14.88
N ALA A 168 -1.15 -6.73 15.95
CA ALA A 168 -1.64 -7.12 17.27
C ALA A 168 -1.19 -6.13 18.37
N LYS A 169 -1.92 -6.08 19.48
CA LYS A 169 -1.55 -5.22 20.62
C LYS A 169 -0.26 -5.74 21.28
N PRO A 170 0.58 -4.85 21.88
CA PRO A 170 1.75 -5.24 22.66
C PRO A 170 1.40 -6.30 23.73
N PRO A 171 2.28 -7.28 24.01
CA PRO A 171 1.99 -8.35 24.96
C PRO A 171 1.82 -7.91 26.43
N LEU A 172 2.32 -6.73 26.81
CA LEU A 172 2.40 -6.26 28.20
C LEU A 172 1.81 -4.84 28.38
N GLU A 173 0.48 -4.79 28.45
CA GLU A 173 -0.39 -3.72 28.99
C GLU A 173 -0.41 -2.28 28.38
N GLN A 174 -1.50 -1.59 28.70
CA GLN A 174 -1.77 -0.14 28.57
C GLN A 174 -1.57 0.52 27.19
N TYR A 175 -2.36 0.06 26.23
CA TYR A 175 -2.78 0.85 25.07
C TYR A 175 -3.63 2.06 25.54
N SER A 176 -2.97 3.17 25.90
CA SER A 176 -3.60 4.35 26.51
C SER A 176 -4.09 5.41 25.51
N LYS A 177 -3.69 5.31 24.25
CA LYS A 177 -4.23 6.11 23.15
C LYS A 177 -5.37 5.35 22.48
N ASN A 178 -6.45 6.06 22.15
CA ASN A 178 -7.45 5.56 21.22
C ASN A 178 -6.74 5.17 19.91
N PRO A 179 -7.16 4.07 19.24
CA PRO A 179 -6.69 3.79 17.89
C PRO A 179 -6.93 5.03 17.02
N MET A 180 -5.86 5.56 16.40
CA MET A 180 -6.01 6.56 15.37
C MET A 180 -6.48 5.87 14.10
N ASP A 181 -7.22 6.61 13.29
CA ASP A 181 -7.54 6.15 11.94
C ASP A 181 -6.27 6.17 11.08
N VAL A 182 -6.18 5.26 10.13
CA VAL A 182 -5.03 5.15 9.20
C VAL A 182 -4.88 6.39 8.31
N SER A 183 -5.90 7.27 8.29
CA SER A 183 -5.92 8.57 7.62
C SER A 183 -4.95 9.62 8.19
N PHE A 184 -4.34 9.40 9.36
CA PHE A 184 -3.27 10.27 9.87
C PHE A 184 -1.89 10.01 9.23
N PHE A 185 -1.72 8.89 8.52
CA PHE A 185 -0.47 8.55 7.83
C PHE A 185 -0.55 9.01 6.36
N PRO A 186 0.55 9.57 5.80
CA PRO A 186 0.52 10.12 4.45
C PRO A 186 0.34 9.04 3.38
N PRO A 187 -0.14 9.43 2.18
CA PRO A 187 -0.30 8.51 1.06
C PRO A 187 1.05 7.97 0.57
N MET A 188 1.08 6.69 0.19
CA MET A 188 2.26 6.10 -0.45
C MET A 188 2.57 6.79 -1.79
N PHE A 189 3.83 7.17 -1.95
CA PHE A 189 4.34 7.80 -3.17
C PHE A 189 4.32 6.82 -4.35
N VAL A 190 3.89 7.31 -5.52
CA VAL A 190 3.88 6.54 -6.77
C VAL A 190 4.54 7.36 -7.88
N ALA A 191 5.53 6.75 -8.53
CA ALA A 191 6.27 7.30 -9.67
C ALA A 191 6.76 6.15 -10.58
N ASN A 192 7.37 6.48 -11.72
CA ASN A 192 7.97 5.58 -12.71
C ASN A 192 7.00 4.62 -13.44
N ILE A 193 5.76 4.48 -12.95
CA ILE A 193 4.69 3.63 -13.53
C ILE A 193 3.43 4.42 -13.94
N ASN A 194 3.36 5.70 -13.57
CA ASN A 194 2.16 6.53 -13.70
C ASN A 194 2.35 7.74 -14.63
N GLY A 195 3.56 8.00 -15.14
CA GLY A 195 3.87 9.18 -15.95
C GLY A 195 4.55 10.33 -15.20
N CYS A 196 4.80 10.19 -13.90
CA CYS A 196 5.76 11.01 -13.15
C CYS A 196 7.07 10.23 -13.00
N MET A 197 8.19 10.75 -13.48
CA MET A 197 9.47 10.05 -13.57
C MET A 197 10.49 10.60 -12.57
N THR A 198 11.08 9.74 -11.75
CA THR A 198 12.19 10.11 -10.83
C THR A 198 13.47 10.43 -11.61
N LYS A 199 14.33 11.29 -11.05
CA LYS A 199 15.66 11.59 -11.59
C LYS A 199 16.63 10.43 -11.35
N GLU A 200 17.53 10.15 -12.29
CA GLU A 200 18.61 9.18 -12.12
C GLU A 200 19.78 9.74 -11.28
N GLY A 201 20.45 8.85 -10.56
CA GLY A 201 21.70 9.14 -9.84
C GLY A 201 21.49 9.77 -8.46
N VAL A 202 20.23 10.01 -8.06
CA VAL A 202 19.89 10.61 -6.77
C VAL A 202 19.01 9.70 -5.92
N ASP A 203 19.23 9.73 -4.61
CA ASP A 203 18.31 9.24 -3.61
C ASP A 203 17.14 10.23 -3.48
N ILE A 204 15.95 9.84 -3.95
CA ILE A 204 14.78 10.73 -3.89
C ILE A 204 14.37 11.06 -2.46
N ARG A 205 13.84 12.25 -2.26
CA ARG A 205 13.10 12.61 -1.05
C ARG A 205 11.62 12.44 -1.32
N PHE A 206 10.86 11.91 -0.36
CA PHE A 206 9.43 11.77 -0.54
C PHE A 206 8.75 13.10 -0.21
N PRO A 207 7.80 13.59 -1.03
CA PRO A 207 7.07 14.83 -0.71
C PRO A 207 6.29 14.75 0.61
N GLU A 208 5.79 13.56 0.93
CA GLU A 208 5.11 13.25 2.20
C GLU A 208 5.77 12.00 2.82
N PRO A 209 6.91 12.14 3.52
CA PRO A 209 7.69 11.01 4.01
C PRO A 209 7.12 10.39 5.30
N GLY A 210 6.22 11.10 5.99
CA GLY A 210 5.70 10.75 7.32
C GLY A 210 6.67 11.08 8.45
N ASP A 211 6.26 10.81 9.69
CA ASP A 211 7.03 11.17 10.90
C ASP A 211 8.25 10.27 11.16
N ILE A 212 8.35 9.12 10.48
CA ILE A 212 9.40 8.10 10.72
C ILE A 212 10.24 7.97 9.45
N VAL A 213 11.36 8.70 9.42
CA VAL A 213 12.26 8.80 8.26
C VAL A 213 13.68 8.43 8.64
N ASP A 214 14.24 7.41 7.98
CA ASP A 214 15.68 7.14 8.00
C ASP A 214 16.32 7.82 6.77
N ALA A 215 16.90 9.01 6.93
CA ALA A 215 17.67 9.66 5.88
C ALA A 215 19.14 9.17 5.92
N LYS A 216 19.53 8.33 4.96
CA LYS A 216 20.85 7.66 4.91
C LYS A 216 21.66 7.91 3.64
N GLY A 217 21.09 8.54 2.61
CA GLY A 217 21.87 8.85 1.39
C GLY A 217 23.04 9.79 1.69
N GLN A 218 24.15 9.57 0.98
CA GLN A 218 25.41 10.28 1.26
C GLN A 218 25.36 11.72 0.73
N GLY A 219 26.09 12.62 1.39
CA GLY A 219 26.08 14.06 1.06
C GLY A 219 26.53 14.33 -0.38
N GLY A 220 25.63 14.90 -1.19
CA GLY A 220 25.83 15.14 -2.62
C GLY A 220 25.07 14.19 -3.54
N GLU A 221 24.51 13.09 -3.01
CA GLU A 221 23.76 12.08 -3.77
C GLU A 221 22.25 12.10 -3.46
N MET A 222 21.81 12.92 -2.50
CA MET A 222 20.39 13.15 -2.20
C MET A 222 19.76 14.08 -3.23
N ALA A 223 18.47 13.90 -3.51
CA ALA A 223 17.67 14.90 -4.20
C ALA A 223 17.60 16.22 -3.39
N ASP A 224 17.54 17.34 -4.13
CA ASP A 224 17.46 18.69 -3.55
C ASP A 224 16.20 18.83 -2.68
N GLY A 225 16.36 19.26 -1.43
CA GLY A 225 15.29 19.30 -0.41
C GLY A 225 14.13 20.27 -0.66
N GLY A 226 14.05 20.87 -1.85
CA GLY A 226 12.94 21.68 -2.33
C GLY A 226 12.66 21.53 -3.82
N GLY A 227 13.26 20.51 -4.47
CA GLY A 227 12.92 20.11 -5.83
C GLY A 227 11.88 18.98 -5.82
N PRO A 228 11.14 18.76 -6.93
CA PRO A 228 10.16 17.69 -7.02
C PRO A 228 10.84 16.32 -7.03
N ALA A 229 10.23 15.33 -6.38
CA ALA A 229 10.70 13.95 -6.31
C ALA A 229 10.60 13.22 -7.67
N CYS A 230 9.63 13.62 -8.49
CA CYS A 230 9.48 13.18 -9.87
C CYS A 230 8.97 14.30 -10.79
N VAL A 231 9.24 14.18 -12.09
CA VAL A 231 8.80 15.14 -13.12
C VAL A 231 7.88 14.47 -14.14
N GLY A 232 6.81 15.16 -14.54
CA GLY A 232 5.83 14.65 -15.50
C GLY A 232 4.39 14.79 -15.00
N ASN A 233 3.47 14.14 -15.70
CA ASN A 233 2.03 14.23 -15.43
C ASN A 233 1.52 12.86 -14.96
N PRO A 234 1.34 12.64 -13.64
CA PRO A 234 0.85 11.36 -13.11
C PRO A 234 -0.59 11.11 -13.54
N ARG A 235 -0.85 9.89 -14.05
CA ARG A 235 -2.17 9.41 -14.49
C ARG A 235 -2.96 8.73 -13.38
N PHE A 236 -2.28 8.26 -12.33
CA PHE A 236 -2.84 7.60 -11.15
C PHE A 236 -1.83 7.62 -10.00
N GLY A 237 -2.31 7.32 -8.78
CA GLY A 237 -1.51 7.45 -7.55
C GLY A 237 -1.36 8.91 -7.12
N PHE A 238 -1.02 9.13 -5.86
CA PHE A 238 -0.72 10.47 -5.36
C PHE A 238 0.76 10.78 -5.61
N SER A 239 1.03 11.83 -6.37
CA SER A 239 2.35 12.46 -6.46
C SER A 239 2.16 13.92 -6.04
N ALA A 240 2.57 14.27 -4.82
CA ALA A 240 2.26 15.59 -4.26
C ALA A 240 2.95 16.77 -5.01
N ASP A 241 3.88 16.47 -5.91
CA ASP A 241 4.64 17.45 -6.72
C ASP A 241 3.85 18.09 -7.88
N SER A 242 2.63 17.63 -8.20
CA SER A 242 1.83 18.21 -9.31
C SER A 242 1.25 19.61 -9.02
N ALA A 243 1.70 20.30 -7.96
CA ALA A 243 1.23 21.61 -7.54
C ALA A 243 2.06 22.81 -8.04
N VAL A 244 2.90 22.66 -9.08
CA VAL A 244 3.63 23.79 -9.71
C VAL A 244 3.56 23.77 -11.24
N ALA A 245 2.38 24.08 -11.80
CA ALA A 245 2.23 24.51 -13.20
C ALA A 245 0.89 25.25 -13.45
N THR A 246 0.55 26.26 -12.64
CA THR A 246 -0.54 27.19 -12.97
C THR A 246 0.02 28.59 -13.20
N THR A 247 0.70 28.76 -14.34
CA THR A 247 0.97 30.08 -14.88
C THR A 247 -0.37 30.73 -15.23
N LEU A 248 -0.76 31.74 -14.43
CA LEU A 248 -1.85 32.64 -14.72
C LEU A 248 -1.66 33.25 -16.12
N ASN A 249 -2.43 32.78 -17.09
CA ASN A 249 -2.57 33.46 -18.37
C ASN A 249 -4.00 34.02 -18.48
N THR A 250 -4.09 35.33 -18.58
CA THR A 250 -5.35 36.09 -18.60
C THR A 250 -6.08 35.95 -19.94
N GLY A 251 -7.39 35.72 -19.89
CA GLY A 251 -8.33 35.97 -20.99
C GLY A 251 -9.02 34.72 -21.56
N GLY A 252 -10.35 34.63 -21.38
CA GLY A 252 -11.19 33.60 -21.99
C GLY A 252 -12.43 33.25 -21.16
N ASP A 253 -13.52 34.00 -21.33
CA ASP A 253 -14.79 33.80 -20.62
C ASP A 253 -15.55 32.53 -21.06
N ILE A 254 -15.86 31.62 -20.13
CA ILE A 254 -16.95 30.62 -20.22
C ILE A 254 -17.57 30.46 -18.81
N PRO A 255 -18.91 30.37 -18.63
CA PRO A 255 -19.56 30.82 -17.40
C PRO A 255 -19.61 29.81 -16.24
N ILE A 256 -19.70 30.37 -15.03
CA ILE A 256 -19.88 29.67 -13.75
C ILE A 256 -21.32 29.15 -13.62
N ILE A 257 -21.50 27.83 -13.53
CA ILE A 257 -22.75 27.25 -13.02
C ILE A 257 -22.61 27.11 -11.50
N SER A 258 -23.24 28.02 -10.76
CA SER A 258 -23.30 28.01 -9.30
C SER A 258 -24.40 27.05 -8.81
N SER A 259 -24.08 26.25 -7.80
CA SER A 259 -25.02 25.34 -7.14
C SER A 259 -25.91 26.09 -6.14
N ALA A 260 -27.20 25.75 -6.13
CA ALA A 260 -28.17 26.22 -5.13
C ALA A 260 -28.55 25.09 -4.14
N PRO A 261 -28.86 25.39 -2.86
CA PRO A 261 -28.97 24.39 -1.80
C PRO A 261 -30.37 23.76 -1.67
N ALA A 262 -30.44 22.67 -0.92
CA ALA A 262 -31.68 21.95 -0.59
C ALA A 262 -32.47 22.58 0.57
N SER A 263 -33.81 22.45 0.56
CA SER A 263 -34.66 22.57 1.77
C SER A 263 -36.07 21.97 1.62
N SER A 264 -36.39 21.07 2.55
CA SER A 264 -37.70 20.75 3.21
C SER A 264 -39.06 20.71 2.47
N ILE A 265 -39.81 19.64 2.79
CA ILE A 265 -41.22 19.34 2.47
C ILE A 265 -42.20 20.15 3.37
N PRO A 266 -43.43 20.43 2.91
CA PRO A 266 -44.61 19.99 3.70
C PRO A 266 -45.70 19.30 2.82
N ALA A 267 -46.70 18.69 3.48
CA ALA A 267 -47.57 17.66 2.88
C ALA A 267 -49.03 18.09 2.58
N SER A 268 -49.72 17.22 1.81
CA SER A 268 -51.18 16.96 1.74
C SER A 268 -52.15 18.04 1.23
N ASN A 269 -52.88 17.71 0.14
CA ASN A 269 -54.32 17.38 0.21
C ASN A 269 -54.89 16.79 -1.11
N ILE A 270 -55.95 15.98 -0.99
CA ILE A 270 -56.71 15.32 -2.09
C ILE A 270 -58.09 16.01 -2.22
N PRO A 271 -58.71 16.04 -3.41
CA PRO A 271 -60.06 15.46 -3.52
C PRO A 271 -60.27 14.53 -4.73
N ALA A 272 -61.30 13.66 -4.63
CA ALA A 272 -61.72 12.67 -5.64
C ALA A 272 -62.37 13.35 -6.87
N SER A 273 -62.66 12.71 -8.03
CA SER A 273 -62.97 11.29 -8.35
C SER A 273 -62.68 11.03 -9.87
N ASN A 274 -63.16 10.04 -10.66
CA ASN A 274 -64.26 9.07 -10.54
C ASN A 274 -64.23 7.94 -11.62
N MET A 275 -65.19 7.00 -11.55
CA MET A 275 -65.76 6.12 -12.60
C MET A 275 -64.96 4.92 -13.18
N LEU A 276 -65.49 3.71 -12.86
CA LEU A 276 -65.83 2.55 -13.76
C LEU A 276 -64.75 1.92 -14.67
N SER A 277 -64.72 0.61 -14.95
CA SER A 277 -65.38 -0.60 -14.41
C SER A 277 -64.73 -1.86 -15.05
N SER A 278 -64.91 -3.03 -14.43
CA SER A 278 -64.65 -4.39 -14.97
C SER A 278 -63.17 -4.85 -14.99
N GLY A 279 -62.78 -6.04 -14.51
CA GLY A 279 -63.53 -7.08 -13.78
C GLY A 279 -62.73 -8.39 -13.62
N ILE A 280 -63.25 -9.31 -12.79
CA ILE A 280 -62.93 -10.76 -12.70
C ILE A 280 -61.67 -11.21 -11.89
N LEU A 281 -61.98 -11.81 -10.74
CA LEU A 281 -61.34 -12.92 -10.00
C LEU A 281 -59.84 -13.24 -10.17
N ALA A 282 -59.11 -13.27 -9.04
CA ALA A 282 -58.78 -14.53 -8.33
C ALA A 282 -58.22 -14.28 -6.91
N SER A 283 -58.42 -15.24 -5.99
CA SER A 283 -58.07 -15.12 -4.56
C SER A 283 -56.77 -15.84 -4.21
N LYS A 284 -55.98 -15.26 -3.28
CA LYS A 284 -55.43 -15.99 -2.12
C LYS A 284 -54.80 -15.06 -1.08
N HIS A 285 -55.28 -15.19 0.16
CA HIS A 285 -54.62 -14.65 1.36
C HIS A 285 -53.36 -15.45 1.72
N CYS A 286 -52.37 -14.78 2.29
CA CYS A 286 -51.82 -15.18 3.58
C CYS A 286 -51.16 -13.98 4.28
N SER A 287 -51.48 -13.75 5.55
CA SER A 287 -50.84 -12.73 6.40
C SER A 287 -50.55 -13.34 7.77
N CYS A 288 -49.36 -13.10 8.29
CA CYS A 288 -49.05 -13.32 9.71
C CYS A 288 -48.76 -11.97 10.37
N SER A 289 -49.53 -11.66 11.42
CA SER A 289 -49.29 -10.50 12.28
C SER A 289 -48.36 -10.86 13.44
N CYS A 290 -47.66 -9.84 13.97
CA CYS A 290 -46.89 -9.94 15.20
C CYS A 290 -47.61 -9.18 16.33
N HIS A 291 -47.77 -9.82 17.49
CA HIS A 291 -48.03 -9.23 18.82
C HIS A 291 -47.34 -10.17 19.82
N GLY A 292 -46.43 -9.71 20.68
CA GLY A 292 -46.73 -9.33 22.08
C GLY A 292 -46.58 -10.56 23.02
N SER A 293 -46.09 -10.49 24.27
CA SER A 293 -45.59 -9.39 25.10
C SER A 293 -44.69 -9.93 26.24
N HIS A 294 -44.05 -9.02 26.97
CA HIS A 294 -43.23 -9.18 28.18
C HIS A 294 -43.57 -10.34 29.16
N HIS A 295 -42.53 -10.87 29.81
CA HIS A 295 -42.44 -10.86 31.28
C HIS A 295 -40.99 -11.00 31.77
N ALA A 296 -40.68 -10.38 32.92
CA ALA A 296 -39.41 -10.49 33.62
C ALA A 296 -39.59 -11.17 34.98
N MET A 297 -38.57 -11.90 35.45
CA MET A 297 -38.30 -12.12 36.87
C MET A 297 -36.80 -12.27 37.11
N ALA A 298 -36.34 -11.80 38.27
CA ALA A 298 -34.97 -11.92 38.74
C ALA A 298 -34.94 -12.77 40.02
N THR A 299 -33.88 -13.57 40.19
CA THR A 299 -33.62 -14.34 41.42
C THR A 299 -32.13 -14.26 41.76
N THR A 300 -31.80 -14.22 43.05
CA THR A 300 -30.47 -13.82 43.56
C THR A 300 -29.83 -14.90 44.45
N ILE A 301 -28.48 -14.93 44.49
CA ILE A 301 -27.61 -15.37 45.63
C ILE A 301 -27.55 -16.91 45.88
N PRO A 302 -26.47 -17.53 46.46
CA PRO A 302 -25.28 -16.97 47.14
C PRO A 302 -23.87 -17.43 46.65
N LYS A 303 -22.83 -16.84 47.28
CA LYS A 303 -21.42 -17.30 47.29
C LYS A 303 -21.15 -18.41 48.32
N GLN A 304 -20.25 -19.33 48.00
CA GLN A 304 -19.28 -20.02 48.89
C GLN A 304 -17.99 -20.21 48.07
N GLY A 305 -16.77 -20.43 48.60
CA GLY A 305 -16.28 -20.68 49.96
C GLY A 305 -15.13 -21.70 49.88
N LEU A 306 -13.94 -21.37 50.39
CA LEU A 306 -12.67 -22.12 50.17
C LEU A 306 -12.71 -23.61 50.59
N ARG A 307 -11.98 -24.48 49.87
CA ARG A 307 -10.99 -25.38 50.50
C ARG A 307 -9.89 -25.89 49.55
N ARG A 308 -8.81 -26.35 50.19
CA ARG A 308 -7.57 -26.91 49.63
C ARG A 308 -7.80 -28.28 48.99
N GLU A 309 -7.03 -28.61 47.95
CA GLU A 309 -5.83 -29.47 48.08
C GLU A 309 -4.66 -28.81 47.32
#